data_AF-A0A844MCY9-F1
#
_entry.id   AF-A0A844MCY9-F1
#
_cell.length_a   1.000
_cell.length_b   1.000
_cell.length_c   1.000
_cell.angle_alpha   90.00
_cell.angle_beta   90.00
_cell.angle_gamma   90.00
#
_symmetry.space_group_name_H-M   'P 1'
#
loop_
_entity.id
_entity.type
_entity.pdbx_description
1 polymer ?
#
loop_
_entity_poly.entity_id
_entity_poly.type
_entity_poly.pdbx_seq_one_letter_code
_entity_poly.pdbx_strand_id
1 'polypeptide(L)'
;MSVKNFQKESFHRVKRWCAHFFASVPFLLTCAVFLSVICWKSPVLLLCLLFIGLATTVIQQIGQQTHISRHWLILLQTLAIAAILSFFWIDYFSVPAAAQFFGKAENFFKNNLTQGTPQGSGTAAAVSLVFNVIRALYLLYIAVALIGVVNAVRKDEDWQVVARTPLLVVIAVTIADVLTSFIIG
;
A
#
# COMPACT_ATOMS: atom_id res chain seq x y z
N MET A 1 19.13 -36.81 -36.48
CA MET A 1 18.33 -36.59 -35.25
C MET A 1 16.86 -36.63 -35.64
N SER A 2 16.08 -37.59 -35.15
CA SER A 2 14.77 -37.95 -35.73
C SER A 2 13.65 -36.98 -35.30
N VAL A 3 12.83 -36.55 -36.27
CA VAL A 3 11.69 -35.62 -36.14
C VAL A 3 10.73 -36.01 -35.00
N LYS A 4 10.63 -37.31 -34.67
CA LYS A 4 9.82 -37.82 -33.57
C LYS A 4 10.30 -37.37 -32.18
N ASN A 5 11.60 -37.15 -31.98
CA ASN A 5 12.14 -36.70 -30.69
C ASN A 5 11.86 -35.20 -30.45
N PHE A 6 11.85 -34.39 -31.52
CA PHE A 6 11.55 -32.96 -31.41
C PHE A 6 10.08 -32.68 -31.05
N GLN A 7 9.16 -33.45 -31.64
CA GLN A 7 7.72 -33.38 -31.32
C GLN A 7 7.42 -33.83 -29.88
N LYS A 8 8.16 -34.80 -29.36
CA LYS A 8 7.97 -35.29 -27.98
C LYS A 8 8.48 -34.27 -26.95
N GLU A 9 9.60 -33.60 -27.23
CA GLU A 9 10.11 -32.53 -26.37
C GLU A 9 9.23 -31.28 -26.36
N SER A 10 8.67 -30.86 -27.50
CA SER A 10 7.79 -29.69 -27.56
C SER A 10 6.50 -29.94 -26.77
N PHE A 11 5.94 -31.14 -26.85
CA PHE A 11 4.74 -31.53 -26.10
C PHE A 11 4.98 -31.54 -24.58
N HIS A 12 6.13 -32.07 -24.13
CA HIS A 12 6.49 -32.02 -22.70
C HIS A 12 6.76 -30.61 -22.18
N ARG A 13 7.34 -29.72 -23.01
CA ARG A 13 7.50 -28.30 -22.69
C ARG A 13 6.15 -27.59 -22.53
N VAL A 14 5.21 -27.81 -23.46
CA VAL A 14 3.86 -27.23 -23.40
C VAL A 14 3.09 -27.73 -22.18
N LYS A 15 3.14 -29.03 -21.87
CA LYS A 15 2.45 -29.59 -20.70
C LYS A 15 3.00 -29.03 -19.38
N ARG A 16 4.32 -28.84 -19.29
CA ARG A 16 4.98 -28.26 -18.11
C ARG A 16 4.62 -26.77 -17.96
N TRP A 17 4.55 -26.04 -19.06
CA TRP A 17 4.15 -24.63 -19.07
C TRP A 17 2.67 -24.44 -18.70
N CYS A 18 1.77 -25.27 -19.24
CA CYS A 18 0.36 -25.29 -18.84
C CYS A 18 0.15 -25.61 -17.36
N ALA A 19 0.92 -26.54 -16.78
CA ALA A 19 0.83 -26.86 -15.36
C ALA A 19 1.26 -25.69 -14.46
N HIS A 20 2.33 -24.97 -14.82
CA HIS A 20 2.74 -23.75 -14.12
C HIS A 20 1.72 -22.61 -14.27
N PHE A 21 1.10 -22.49 -15.45
CA PHE A 21 0.03 -21.50 -15.69
C PHE A 21 -1.21 -21.82 -14.85
N PHE A 22 -1.66 -23.09 -14.83
CA PHE A 22 -2.81 -23.51 -14.02
C PHE A 22 -2.59 -23.38 -12.51
N ALA A 23 -1.34 -23.54 -12.05
CA ALA A 23 -0.99 -23.36 -10.64
C ALA A 23 -0.97 -21.88 -10.20
N SER A 24 -0.68 -20.95 -11.12
CA SER A 24 -0.65 -19.51 -10.82
C SER A 24 -1.97 -18.80 -11.07
N VAL A 25 -2.89 -19.39 -11.84
CA VAL A 25 -4.26 -18.90 -12.06
C VAL A 25 -5.02 -18.56 -10.77
N PRO A 26 -5.07 -19.41 -9.72
CA PRO A 26 -5.81 -19.06 -8.50
C PRO A 26 -5.20 -17.85 -7.78
N PHE A 27 -3.87 -17.73 -7.75
CA PHE A 27 -3.18 -16.57 -7.17
C PHE A 27 -3.47 -15.29 -7.97
N LEU A 28 -3.43 -15.36 -9.30
CA LEU A 28 -3.77 -14.25 -10.19
C LEU A 28 -5.24 -13.84 -10.07
N LEU A 29 -6.14 -14.81 -9.91
CA LEU A 29 -7.57 -14.57 -9.71
C LEU A 29 -7.81 -13.85 -8.37
N THR A 30 -7.20 -14.32 -7.29
CA THR A 30 -7.29 -13.65 -5.97
C THR A 30 -6.73 -12.23 -6.04
N CYS A 31 -5.59 -12.04 -6.71
CA CYS A 31 -4.98 -10.73 -6.90
C CYS A 31 -5.87 -9.80 -7.74
N ALA A 32 -6.50 -10.31 -8.80
CA ALA A 32 -7.43 -9.57 -9.65
C ALA A 32 -8.71 -9.16 -8.92
N VAL A 33 -9.28 -10.05 -8.10
CA VAL A 33 -10.46 -9.75 -7.26
C VAL A 33 -10.11 -8.73 -6.18
N PHE A 34 -8.93 -8.85 -5.56
CA PHE A 34 -8.48 -7.89 -4.54
C PHE A 34 -8.24 -6.50 -5.15
N LEU A 35 -7.59 -6.44 -6.32
CA LEU A 35 -7.37 -5.20 -7.07
C LEU A 35 -8.67 -4.59 -7.58
N SER A 36 -9.66 -5.39 -7.99
CA SER A 36 -10.96 -4.87 -8.45
C SER A 36 -11.77 -4.24 -7.31
N VAL A 37 -11.74 -4.84 -6.12
CA VAL A 37 -12.37 -4.28 -4.91
C VAL A 37 -11.68 -2.96 -4.49
N ILE A 38 -10.36 -2.89 -4.57
CA ILE A 38 -9.60 -1.68 -4.25
C ILE A 38 -9.83 -0.57 -5.29
N CYS A 39 -9.91 -0.94 -6.58
CA CYS A 39 -10.28 -0.03 -7.67
C CYS A 39 -11.63 0.63 -7.46
N TRP A 40 -12.60 -0.11 -6.93
CA TRP A 40 -13.94 0.43 -6.68
C TRP A 40 -13.94 1.56 -5.63
N LYS A 41 -13.00 1.52 -4.68
CA LYS A 41 -12.89 2.50 -3.58
C LYS A 41 -11.94 3.67 -3.91
N SER A 42 -11.12 3.57 -4.98
CA SER A 42 -10.10 4.60 -5.30
C SER A 42 -9.92 4.85 -6.82
N PRO A 43 -10.41 5.99 -7.36
CA PRO A 43 -10.28 6.31 -8.79
C PRO A 43 -8.82 6.51 -9.26
N VAL A 44 -7.92 6.83 -8.33
CA VAL A 44 -6.48 7.02 -8.61
C VAL A 44 -5.79 5.70 -8.96
N LEU A 45 -6.21 4.59 -8.36
CA LEU A 45 -5.63 3.27 -8.63
C LEU A 45 -6.03 2.75 -10.02
N LEU A 46 -7.26 3.06 -10.46
CA LEU A 46 -7.71 2.80 -11.84
C LEU A 46 -6.82 3.52 -12.86
N LEU A 47 -6.54 4.81 -12.64
CA LEU A 47 -5.65 5.58 -13.51
C LEU A 47 -4.24 4.97 -13.52
N CYS A 48 -3.69 4.59 -12.37
CA CYS A 48 -2.37 3.95 -12.29
C CYS A 48 -2.31 2.62 -13.06
N LEU A 49 -3.34 1.77 -12.96
CA LEU A 49 -3.39 0.52 -13.72
C LEU A 49 -3.47 0.76 -15.23
N LEU A 50 -4.19 1.80 -15.66
CA LEU A 50 -4.29 2.21 -17.05
C LEU A 50 -2.91 2.71 -17.56
N PHE A 51 -2.21 3.53 -16.76
CA PHE A 51 -0.85 3.98 -17.07
C PHE A 51 0.16 2.82 -17.11
N ILE A 52 0.04 1.83 -16.22
CA ILE A 52 0.86 0.62 -16.26
C ILE A 52 0.59 -0.15 -17.57
N GLY A 53 -0.68 -0.35 -17.92
CA GLY A 53 -1.06 -1.00 -19.18
C GLY A 53 -0.46 -0.28 -20.40
N LEU A 54 -0.61 1.04 -20.46
CA LEU A 54 -0.04 1.84 -21.56
C LEU A 54 1.49 1.78 -21.59
N ALA A 55 2.16 1.96 -20.45
CA ALA A 55 3.62 1.92 -20.37
C ALA A 55 4.17 0.56 -20.83
N THR A 56 3.54 -0.54 -20.41
CA THR A 56 3.96 -1.89 -20.81
C THR A 56 3.77 -2.13 -22.31
N THR A 57 2.63 -1.70 -22.88
CA THR A 57 2.37 -1.84 -24.33
C THR A 57 3.31 -1.00 -25.18
N VAL A 58 3.62 0.23 -24.76
CA VAL A 58 4.55 1.14 -25.45
C VAL A 58 5.98 0.59 -25.41
N ILE A 59 6.46 0.14 -24.24
CA ILE A 59 7.79 -0.48 -24.10
C ILE A 59 7.90 -1.74 -24.97
N GLN A 60 6.82 -2.53 -25.05
CA GLN A 60 6.80 -3.74 -25.88
C GLN A 60 6.79 -3.43 -27.38
N GLN A 61 6.07 -2.38 -27.83
CA GLN A 61 6.10 -1.93 -29.22
C GLN A 61 7.48 -1.37 -29.61
N ILE A 62 8.10 -0.57 -28.73
CA ILE A 62 9.44 -0.03 -28.94
C ILE A 62 10.48 -1.14 -29.00
N GLY A 63 10.36 -2.16 -28.15
CA GLY A 63 11.23 -3.34 -28.16
C GLY A 63 11.05 -4.27 -29.35
N GLN A 64 9.95 -4.16 -30.10
CA GLN A 64 9.79 -4.84 -31.38
C GLN A 64 10.41 -4.05 -32.54
N GLN A 65 10.34 -2.71 -32.48
CA GLN A 65 10.89 -1.79 -33.49
C GLN A 65 12.42 -1.68 -33.38
N THR A 66 12.93 -1.68 -32.16
CA THR A 66 14.36 -1.64 -31.85
C THR A 66 14.74 -3.06 -31.45
N HIS A 67 15.67 -3.70 -32.15
CA HIS A 67 16.04 -5.12 -32.01
C HIS A 67 16.78 -5.41 -30.67
N ILE A 68 16.23 -4.93 -29.56
CA ILE A 68 16.76 -4.96 -28.19
C ILE A 68 16.54 -6.35 -27.59
N SER A 69 17.51 -6.82 -26.82
CA SER A 69 17.43 -8.12 -26.16
C SER A 69 16.24 -8.20 -25.19
N ARG A 70 15.52 -9.32 -25.24
CA ARG A 70 14.30 -9.58 -24.46
C ARG A 70 14.45 -9.36 -22.95
N HIS A 71 15.64 -9.57 -22.39
CA HIS A 71 15.90 -9.39 -20.96
C HIS A 71 15.88 -7.92 -20.55
N TRP A 72 16.44 -7.03 -21.39
CA TRP A 72 16.44 -5.58 -21.13
C TRP A 72 15.03 -4.98 -21.21
N LEU A 73 14.19 -5.50 -22.09
CA LEU A 73 12.77 -5.09 -22.16
C LEU A 73 12.01 -5.47 -20.90
N ILE A 74 12.22 -6.68 -20.36
CA ILE A 74 11.59 -7.12 -19.11
C ILE A 74 12.06 -6.24 -17.94
N LEU A 75 13.36 -5.92 -17.86
CA LEU A 75 13.88 -5.03 -16.82
C LEU A 75 13.23 -3.64 -16.89
N LEU A 76 13.16 -3.04 -18.07
CA LEU A 76 12.56 -1.72 -18.26
C LEU A 76 11.07 -1.72 -17.88
N GLN A 77 10.35 -2.79 -18.23
CA GLN A 77 8.95 -2.96 -17.88
C GLN A 77 8.75 -3.11 -16.36
N THR A 78 9.59 -3.90 -15.69
CA THR A 78 9.53 -4.04 -14.22
C THR A 78 9.84 -2.73 -13.50
N LEU A 79 10.80 -1.95 -14.02
CA LEU A 79 11.14 -0.64 -13.48
C LEU A 79 9.99 0.36 -13.63
N ALA A 80 9.36 0.39 -14.82
CA ALA A 80 8.22 1.28 -15.09
C ALA A 80 7.03 0.96 -14.18
N ILE A 81 6.71 -0.33 -13.99
CA ILE A 81 5.65 -0.77 -13.07
C ILE A 81 6.00 -0.35 -11.64
N ALA A 82 7.23 -0.62 -11.17
CA ALA A 82 7.65 -0.29 -9.82
C ALA A 82 7.64 1.22 -9.54
N ALA A 83 7.99 2.05 -10.53
CA ALA A 83 7.97 3.50 -10.42
C ALA A 83 6.52 4.04 -10.32
N ILE A 84 5.63 3.59 -11.20
CA ILE A 84 4.22 4.01 -11.19
C ILE A 84 3.55 3.55 -9.89
N LEU A 85 3.82 2.32 -9.44
CA LEU A 85 3.27 1.80 -8.19
C LEU A 85 3.83 2.55 -6.98
N SER A 86 5.13 2.86 -6.94
CA SER A 86 5.73 3.67 -5.87
C SER A 86 5.09 5.06 -5.78
N PHE A 87 4.80 5.69 -6.92
CA PHE A 87 4.14 6.99 -6.95
C PHE A 87 2.74 6.94 -6.35
N PHE A 88 1.96 5.89 -6.67
CA PHE A 88 0.66 5.64 -6.04
C PHE A 88 0.77 5.52 -4.52
N TRP A 89 1.74 4.75 -4.02
CA TRP A 89 1.94 4.59 -2.58
C TRP A 89 2.34 5.91 -1.89
N ILE A 90 3.17 6.73 -2.54
CA ILE A 90 3.54 8.06 -2.01
C ILE A 90 2.32 8.97 -1.91
N ASP A 91 1.50 9.04 -2.96
CA ASP A 91 0.27 9.84 -2.96
C ASP A 91 -0.73 9.35 -1.88
N TYR A 92 -0.89 8.02 -1.77
CA TYR A 92 -1.71 7.40 -0.74
C TYR A 92 -1.23 7.70 0.69
N PHE A 93 0.09 7.74 0.92
CA PHE A 93 0.68 8.08 2.21
C PHE A 93 0.85 9.59 2.43
N SER A 94 0.62 10.44 1.43
CA SER A 94 0.75 11.90 1.52
C SER A 94 -0.38 12.59 2.28
N VAL A 95 -1.32 11.82 2.85
CA VAL A 95 -2.33 12.32 3.78
C VAL A 95 -1.62 13.05 4.93
N PRO A 96 -2.02 14.29 5.29
CA PRO A 96 -1.35 15.05 6.34
C PRO A 96 -1.23 14.24 7.63
N ALA A 97 -0.12 14.40 8.38
CA ALA A 97 0.13 13.64 9.62
C ALA A 97 -1.02 13.75 10.64
N ALA A 98 -1.77 14.86 10.61
CA ALA A 98 -2.98 15.07 11.40
C ALA A 98 -4.13 14.10 11.06
N ALA A 99 -4.15 13.50 9.87
CA ALA A 99 -5.13 12.52 9.43
C ALA A 99 -4.57 11.07 9.39
N GLN A 100 -3.28 10.86 9.69
CA GLN A 100 -2.68 9.52 9.74
C GLN A 100 -2.96 8.77 11.04
N PHE A 101 -3.17 9.48 12.15
CA PHE A 101 -3.51 8.88 13.44
C PHE A 101 -4.87 9.39 13.91
N PHE A 102 -5.75 8.47 14.30
CA PHE A 102 -7.10 8.79 14.80
C PHE A 102 -7.96 9.60 13.82
N GLY A 103 -7.62 9.64 12.53
CA GLY A 103 -8.37 10.42 11.53
C GLY A 103 -9.73 9.81 11.26
N LYS A 104 -9.76 8.48 11.14
CA LYS A 104 -11.00 7.73 10.92
C LYS A 104 -11.85 7.70 12.17
N ALA A 105 -11.22 7.55 13.33
CA ALA A 105 -11.89 7.68 14.61
C ALA A 105 -12.54 9.06 14.81
N GLU A 106 -11.85 10.17 14.51
CA GLU A 106 -12.46 11.51 14.58
C GLU A 106 -13.68 11.62 13.67
N ASN A 107 -13.59 11.10 12.45
CA ASN A 107 -14.71 11.11 11.51
C ASN A 107 -15.89 10.29 12.01
N PHE A 108 -15.65 9.12 12.64
CA PHE A 108 -16.72 8.35 13.29
C PHE A 108 -17.41 9.18 14.37
N PHE A 109 -16.67 9.78 15.30
CA PHE A 109 -17.29 10.55 16.39
C PHE A 109 -17.97 11.81 15.89
N LYS A 110 -17.41 12.52 14.89
CA LYS A 110 -18.10 13.63 14.23
C LYS A 110 -19.41 13.16 13.63
N ASN A 111 -19.39 12.10 12.84
CA ASN A 111 -20.58 11.63 12.14
C ASN A 111 -21.65 11.08 13.10
N ASN A 112 -21.30 10.49 14.24
CA ASN A 112 -22.28 9.93 15.18
C ASN A 112 -22.77 10.95 16.21
N LEU A 113 -21.90 11.82 16.72
CA LEU A 113 -22.26 12.79 17.77
C LEU A 113 -22.90 14.06 17.20
N THR A 114 -22.76 14.32 15.90
CA THR A 114 -23.36 15.51 15.25
C THR A 114 -24.60 15.18 14.42
N GLN A 115 -25.00 13.90 14.36
CA GLN A 115 -26.25 13.47 13.74
C GLN A 115 -27.44 14.22 14.35
N GLY A 116 -28.16 14.97 13.53
CA GLY A 116 -29.33 15.75 13.96
C GLY A 116 -29.03 17.16 14.50
N THR A 117 -27.76 17.58 14.54
CA THR A 117 -27.40 18.98 14.84
C THR A 117 -27.07 19.76 13.57
N PRO A 118 -27.40 21.08 13.49
CA PRO A 118 -27.05 21.90 12.34
C PRO A 118 -25.54 21.87 12.06
N GLN A 119 -25.15 21.82 10.77
CA GLN A 119 -23.76 21.99 10.37
C GLN A 119 -23.16 23.26 10.99
N GLY A 120 -22.11 23.10 11.80
CA GLY A 120 -21.47 24.19 12.55
C GLY A 120 -21.77 24.22 14.05
N SER A 121 -22.45 23.20 14.60
CA SER A 121 -22.63 23.08 16.05
C SER A 121 -21.28 22.98 16.80
N GLY A 122 -21.23 23.54 18.01
CA GLY A 122 -20.04 23.48 18.87
C GLY A 122 -19.57 22.05 19.16
N THR A 123 -20.44 21.05 19.01
CA THR A 123 -20.14 19.62 19.18
C THR A 123 -19.12 19.12 18.15
N ALA A 124 -19.24 19.50 16.86
CA ALA A 124 -18.28 19.10 15.83
C ALA A 124 -16.88 19.68 16.09
N ALA A 125 -16.84 20.94 16.54
CA ALA A 125 -15.61 21.64 16.91
C ALA A 125 -14.99 21.02 18.17
N ALA A 126 -15.80 20.67 19.17
CA ALA A 126 -15.34 20.02 20.40
C ALA A 126 -14.74 18.63 20.12
N VAL A 127 -15.37 17.82 19.26
CA VAL A 127 -14.81 16.53 18.84
C VAL A 127 -13.45 16.73 18.15
N SER A 128 -13.36 17.69 17.21
CA SER A 128 -12.09 17.96 16.54
C SER A 128 -10.99 18.44 17.49
N LEU A 129 -11.35 19.28 18.46
CA LEU A 129 -10.42 19.74 19.49
C LEU A 129 -9.88 18.57 20.33
N VAL A 130 -10.74 17.68 20.82
CA VAL A 130 -10.33 16.52 21.61
C VAL A 130 -9.37 15.63 20.83
N PHE A 131 -9.68 15.33 19.56
CA PHE A 131 -8.82 14.51 18.72
C PHE A 131 -7.47 15.19 18.41
N ASN A 132 -7.46 16.52 18.22
CA ASN A 132 -6.23 17.27 18.03
C ASN A 132 -5.35 17.30 19.30
N VAL A 133 -5.95 17.39 20.49
CA VAL A 133 -5.22 17.28 21.76
C VAL A 133 -4.63 15.88 21.91
N ILE A 134 -5.39 14.82 21.64
CA ILE A 134 -4.89 13.44 21.71
C ILE A 134 -3.73 13.22 20.72
N ARG A 135 -3.83 13.73 19.48
CA ARG A 135 -2.75 13.67 18.51
C ARG A 135 -1.51 14.45 18.95
N ALA A 136 -1.68 15.63 19.53
CA ALA A 136 -0.57 16.42 20.06
C ALA A 136 0.15 15.67 21.19
N LEU A 137 -0.59 15.06 22.11
CA LEU A 137 -0.03 14.23 23.19
C LEU A 137 0.68 12.99 22.63
N TYR A 138 0.12 12.37 21.61
CA TYR A 138 0.72 11.21 20.95
C TYR A 138 2.03 11.57 20.23
N LEU A 139 2.08 12.70 19.52
CA LEU A 139 3.31 13.22 18.92
C LEU A 139 4.37 13.58 19.98
N LEU A 140 3.94 14.19 21.09
CA LEU A 140 4.82 14.47 22.21
C LEU A 140 5.41 13.18 22.80
N TYR A 141 4.59 12.14 22.97
CA TYR A 141 5.05 10.81 23.41
C TYR A 141 6.12 10.24 22.47
N ILE A 142 5.87 10.26 21.15
CA ILE A 142 6.86 9.78 20.16
C ILE A 142 8.15 10.60 20.26
N ALA A 143 8.05 11.93 20.35
CA ALA A 143 9.21 12.81 20.45
C ALA A 143 10.08 12.48 21.67
N VAL A 144 9.47 12.32 22.85
CA VAL A 144 10.18 11.96 24.08
C VAL A 144 10.78 10.55 23.99
N ALA A 145 10.04 9.58 23.45
CA ALA A 145 10.54 8.22 23.29
C ALA A 145 11.73 8.16 22.33
N LEU A 146 11.72 8.98 21.27
CA LEU A 146 12.80 9.05 20.29
C LEU A 146 14.09 9.61 20.89
N ILE A 147 14.00 10.55 21.84
CA ILE A 147 15.17 11.01 22.62
C ILE A 147 15.80 9.83 23.37
N GLY A 148 14.99 8.97 23.99
CA GLY A 148 15.46 7.75 24.68
C GLY A 148 16.20 6.80 23.74
N VAL A 149 15.64 6.55 22.55
CA VAL A 149 16.27 5.70 21.53
C VAL A 149 17.60 6.30 21.04
N VAL A 150 17.63 7.59 20.71
CA VAL A 150 18.85 8.27 20.25
C VAL A 150 19.93 8.26 21.32
N ASN A 151 19.56 8.46 22.58
CA ASN A 151 20.51 8.40 23.69
C ASN A 151 21.10 7.00 23.87
N ALA A 152 20.30 5.95 23.75
CA ALA A 152 20.78 4.56 23.79
C ALA A 152 21.76 4.27 22.63
N VAL A 153 21.44 4.73 21.41
CA VAL A 153 22.34 4.61 20.24
C VAL A 153 23.68 5.31 20.51
N ARG A 154 23.66 6.51 21.09
CA ARG A 154 24.88 7.28 21.38
C ARG A 154 25.76 6.66 22.45
N LYS A 155 25.19 5.82 23.32
CA LYS A 155 25.89 5.16 24.41
C LYS A 155 26.28 3.72 24.09
N ASP A 156 26.08 3.28 22.85
CA ASP A 156 26.23 1.88 22.42
C ASP A 156 25.41 0.90 23.28
N GLU A 157 24.28 1.38 23.84
CA GLU A 157 23.31 0.56 24.56
C GLU A 157 22.35 -0.12 23.56
N ASP A 158 21.63 -1.15 24.01
CA ASP A 158 20.65 -1.89 23.21
C ASP A 158 19.42 -1.04 22.85
N TRP A 159 19.59 -0.13 21.89
CA TRP A 159 18.57 0.83 21.44
C TRP A 159 17.30 0.13 20.92
N GLN A 160 17.41 -1.10 20.42
CA GLN A 160 16.27 -1.89 19.95
C GLN A 160 15.30 -2.20 21.09
N VAL A 161 15.82 -2.51 22.28
CA VAL A 161 15.00 -2.80 23.46
C VAL A 161 14.24 -1.55 23.89
N VAL A 162 14.90 -0.39 23.85
CA VAL A 162 14.30 0.91 24.17
C VAL A 162 13.25 1.33 23.13
N ALA A 163 13.50 1.04 21.85
CA ALA A 163 12.61 1.39 20.74
C ALA A 163 11.36 0.49 20.64
N ARG A 164 11.38 -0.71 21.24
CA ARG A 164 10.29 -1.68 21.13
C ARG A 164 8.97 -1.13 21.65
N THR A 165 8.99 -0.53 22.83
CA THR A 165 7.78 0.01 23.48
C THR A 165 7.09 1.10 22.65
N PRO A 166 7.77 2.19 22.22
CA PRO A 166 7.12 3.21 21.40
C PRO A 166 6.67 2.69 20.03
N LEU A 167 7.43 1.78 19.42
CA LEU A 167 7.06 1.19 18.14
C LEU A 167 5.77 0.36 18.24
N LEU A 168 5.61 -0.44 19.30
CA LEU A 168 4.37 -1.19 19.55
C LEU A 168 3.16 -0.27 19.72
N VAL A 169 3.32 0.88 20.39
CA VAL A 169 2.23 1.87 20.54
C VAL A 169 1.83 2.44 19.17
N VAL A 170 2.79 2.78 18.31
CA VAL A 170 2.51 3.30 16.95
C VAL A 170 1.72 2.28 16.13
N ILE A 171 2.12 1.01 16.17
CA ILE A 171 1.41 -0.07 15.47
C ILE A 171 0.01 -0.24 16.04
N ALA A 172 -0.16 -0.26 17.36
CA ALA A 172 -1.47 -0.41 17.98
C ALA A 172 -2.43 0.72 17.59
N VAL A 173 -1.97 1.98 17.61
CA VAL A 173 -2.78 3.14 17.25
C VAL A 173 -3.19 3.12 15.77
N THR A 174 -2.26 2.77 14.88
CA THR A 174 -2.55 2.66 13.44
C THR A 174 -3.55 1.54 13.14
N ILE A 175 -3.39 0.37 13.77
CA ILE A 175 -4.36 -0.73 13.65
C ILE A 175 -5.72 -0.30 14.19
N ALA A 176 -5.79 0.36 15.34
CA ALA A 176 -7.05 0.84 15.92
C ALA A 176 -7.78 1.82 14.99
N ASP A 177 -7.06 2.74 14.35
CA ASP A 177 -7.67 3.70 13.40
C ASP A 177 -8.15 2.99 12.13
N VAL A 178 -7.40 1.99 11.63
CA VAL A 178 -7.83 1.14 10.50
C VAL A 178 -9.05 0.28 10.88
N LEU A 179 -9.07 -0.32 12.07
CA LEU A 179 -10.22 -1.07 12.59
C LEU A 179 -11.47 -0.20 12.70
N THR A 180 -11.31 1.05 13.10
CA THR A 180 -12.42 2.01 13.10
C THR A 180 -13.00 2.18 11.70
N SER A 181 -12.18 2.19 10.65
CA SER A 181 -12.64 2.16 9.25
C SER A 181 -13.56 0.98 8.94
N PHE A 182 -13.26 -0.20 9.46
CA PHE A 182 -14.06 -1.41 9.22
C PHE A 182 -15.38 -1.39 9.99
N ILE A 183 -15.41 -0.72 11.14
CA ILE A 183 -16.64 -0.51 11.91
C ILE A 183 -17.56 0.52 11.21
N ILE A 184 -16.97 1.53 10.55
CA ILE A 184 -17.71 2.57 9.82
C ILE A 184 -18.20 2.10 8.43
N GLY A 185 -17.39 1.35 7.67
CA GLY A 185 -17.67 0.90 6.28
C GLY A 185 -16.73 1.43 5.20
#